data_AF-A0A2M7IUB1-F1
#
_entry.id   AF-A0A2M7IUB1-F1
#
_cell.length_a   1.000
_cell.length_b   1.000
_cell.length_c   1.000
_cell.angle_alpha   90.00
_cell.angle_beta   90.00
_cell.angle_gamma   90.00
#
_symmetry.space_group_name_H-M   'P 1'
#
loop_
_entity.id
_entity.type
_entity.pdbx_description
1 polymer ?
#
loop_
_entity_poly.entity_id
_entity_poly.type
_entity_poly.pdbx_seq_one_letter_code
_entity_poly.pdbx_strand_id
1 'polypeptide(L)'
;MKFKYTSSISKNLFIIILLLFGAILSIVSCELPNEPKIDPGPVETQITMTIAAPQGGEVLKSGDTFKIQWQSNTSTNVLLEYTTGGTRWDTITSSYPNSGSFYWSTIPSITSNNCKIKITTKDSQPVSKESNIFSIEKDTSIKKVTLVSPGNGEILFVDSSYTINWISTGIQALKIELSTDNGLNWNTVSATTPADTGQFKWANIPNFVSNTCKLKLTDVSTDSIFAITSGNFSIKIPTYITIKSPNGGENLLGGGVSGINWISSSVEHVKIEYTTDNGINWNTIINTTPSDGYYEWSPVPNVSSNNCNIRISDVANNLAYDVSDNLFSIFPEQTLKLTSPNGSEKFFSGSGTTITWITNSIMVSSTEAKTSETQITGKANKKLSSNISVAKKGKSVLTYGTKSLSSIA
;
A
#
# COMPACT_ATOMS: atom_id res chain seq x y z
N MET A 1 -73.71 -73.64 -40.04
CA MET A 1 -73.30 -72.84 -41.22
C MET A 1 -71.81 -72.53 -41.09
N LYS A 2 -70.95 -73.46 -41.53
CA LYS A 2 -69.98 -73.32 -42.67
C LYS A 2 -69.12 -72.04 -42.59
N PHE A 3 -68.03 -72.06 -41.81
CA PHE A 3 -66.62 -72.46 -42.12
C PHE A 3 -65.74 -71.31 -42.64
N LYS A 4 -64.76 -70.90 -41.82
CA LYS A 4 -63.52 -70.20 -42.21
C LYS A 4 -62.73 -71.06 -43.19
N TYR A 5 -62.01 -70.44 -44.13
CA TYR A 5 -60.66 -70.88 -44.53
C TYR A 5 -59.85 -69.74 -45.15
N THR A 6 -58.58 -69.72 -44.76
CA THR A 6 -57.48 -68.87 -45.19
C THR A 6 -56.73 -69.44 -46.40
N SER A 7 -55.96 -68.56 -47.05
CA SER A 7 -54.76 -68.80 -47.88
C SER A 7 -54.96 -69.28 -49.33
N SER A 8 -54.31 -68.61 -50.29
CA SER A 8 -53.03 -69.09 -50.84
C SER A 8 -52.53 -68.19 -51.96
N ILE A 9 -51.22 -67.97 -51.92
CA ILE A 9 -50.31 -67.45 -52.93
C ILE A 9 -50.33 -68.32 -54.20
N SER A 10 -50.23 -67.71 -55.40
CA SER A 10 -49.34 -68.13 -56.52
C SER A 10 -49.46 -67.15 -57.70
N LYS A 11 -48.39 -66.48 -58.14
CA LYS A 11 -47.43 -66.83 -59.22
C LYS A 11 -47.77 -66.19 -60.59
N ASN A 12 -46.93 -65.20 -60.95
CA ASN A 12 -46.22 -64.97 -62.22
C ASN A 12 -46.87 -65.25 -63.61
N LEU A 13 -46.50 -64.31 -64.52
CA LEU A 13 -46.14 -64.46 -65.95
C LEU A 13 -47.26 -64.17 -66.98
N PHE A 14 -47.31 -63.01 -67.66
CA PHE A 14 -46.55 -62.50 -68.84
C PHE A 14 -47.18 -62.86 -70.21
N ILE A 15 -47.17 -61.87 -71.13
CA ILE A 15 -47.37 -61.92 -72.62
C ILE A 15 -48.87 -62.06 -73.05
N ILE A 16 -49.50 -61.22 -73.89
CA ILE A 16 -49.33 -60.96 -75.36
C ILE A 16 -50.13 -59.67 -75.70
N ILE A 17 -49.48 -58.56 -76.06
CA ILE A 17 -49.28 -57.99 -77.42
C ILE A 17 -50.58 -57.62 -78.17
N LEU A 18 -50.81 -56.31 -78.33
CA LEU A 18 -51.42 -55.71 -79.52
C LEU A 18 -50.55 -54.51 -79.96
N LEU A 19 -49.85 -54.70 -81.08
CA LEU A 19 -49.29 -53.65 -81.97
C LEU A 19 -50.48 -52.98 -82.71
N LEU A 20 -50.50 -51.73 -83.20
CA LEU A 20 -49.54 -50.98 -84.04
C LEU A 20 -50.11 -49.55 -84.28
N PHE A 21 -49.31 -48.69 -84.93
CA PHE A 21 -49.43 -47.26 -85.31
C PHE A 21 -48.79 -46.30 -84.28
N GLY A 22 -47.61 -45.69 -84.46
CA GLY A 22 -46.74 -45.52 -85.63
C GLY A 22 -46.75 -44.05 -86.10
N ALA A 23 -45.73 -43.27 -85.73
CA ALA A 23 -45.10 -42.25 -86.59
C ALA A 23 -43.99 -41.47 -85.83
N ILE A 24 -42.86 -41.35 -86.52
CA ILE A 24 -41.63 -40.62 -86.19
C ILE A 24 -41.81 -39.16 -86.64
N LEU A 25 -41.34 -38.18 -85.85
CA LEU A 25 -40.89 -36.90 -86.41
C LEU A 25 -39.78 -36.30 -85.54
N SER A 26 -38.54 -36.46 -86.03
CA SER A 26 -37.37 -35.72 -85.57
C SER A 26 -37.33 -34.41 -86.35
N ILE A 27 -37.36 -33.27 -85.65
CA ILE A 27 -37.01 -31.97 -86.23
C ILE A 27 -36.04 -31.27 -85.30
N VAL A 28 -34.88 -30.94 -85.86
CA VAL A 28 -33.79 -30.18 -85.26
C VAL A 28 -34.02 -28.68 -85.52
N SER A 29 -33.81 -27.91 -84.46
CA SER A 29 -33.43 -26.50 -84.36
C SER A 29 -34.19 -25.40 -85.11
N CYS A 30 -34.81 -24.53 -84.32
CA CYS A 30 -34.60 -23.09 -84.42
C CYS A 30 -34.58 -22.51 -83.00
N GLU A 31 -33.41 -22.10 -82.51
CA GLU A 31 -33.25 -21.46 -81.19
C GLU A 31 -33.91 -20.08 -81.17
N LEU A 32 -34.75 -19.83 -80.15
CA LEU A 32 -35.15 -18.50 -79.71
C LEU A 32 -34.17 -18.06 -78.60
N PRO A 33 -33.73 -16.79 -78.56
CA PRO A 33 -32.74 -16.34 -77.59
C PRO A 33 -33.29 -16.41 -76.16
N ASN A 34 -32.51 -17.00 -75.25
CA ASN A 34 -32.83 -17.15 -73.84
C ASN A 34 -33.13 -15.78 -73.19
N GLU A 35 -34.29 -15.65 -72.54
CA GLU A 35 -34.54 -14.57 -71.59
C GLU A 35 -33.53 -14.63 -70.42
N PRO A 36 -33.09 -13.48 -69.87
CA PRO A 36 -32.20 -13.46 -68.73
C PRO A 36 -32.91 -14.04 -67.51
N LYS A 37 -32.43 -15.19 -67.02
CA LYS A 37 -32.81 -15.71 -65.70
C LYS A 37 -32.36 -14.71 -64.63
N ILE A 38 -33.33 -14.07 -63.98
CA ILE A 38 -33.10 -13.43 -62.68
C ILE A 38 -32.97 -14.56 -61.67
N ASP A 39 -31.74 -14.80 -61.21
CA ASP A 39 -31.47 -15.65 -60.06
C ASP A 39 -31.99 -14.91 -58.80
N PRO A 40 -32.99 -15.42 -58.07
CA PRO A 40 -33.29 -14.86 -56.76
C PRO A 40 -32.10 -15.19 -55.86
N GLY A 41 -31.31 -14.18 -55.52
CA GLY A 41 -30.17 -14.33 -54.62
C GLY A 41 -30.54 -15.06 -53.33
N PRO A 42 -29.54 -15.64 -52.62
CA PRO A 42 -29.79 -16.52 -51.47
C PRO A 42 -30.69 -15.83 -50.44
N VAL A 43 -31.79 -16.50 -50.08
CA VAL A 43 -32.66 -16.06 -48.99
C VAL A 43 -31.86 -16.19 -47.69
N GLU A 44 -31.34 -15.08 -47.19
CA GLU A 44 -30.71 -15.04 -45.87
C GLU A 44 -31.79 -15.25 -44.80
N THR A 45 -31.75 -16.41 -44.14
CA THR A 45 -32.63 -16.72 -43.01
C THR A 45 -32.27 -15.81 -41.84
N GLN A 46 -33.08 -14.79 -41.56
CA GLN A 46 -32.85 -13.85 -40.45
C GLN A 46 -32.82 -14.58 -39.09
N ILE A 47 -31.80 -14.32 -38.28
CA ILE A 47 -31.70 -14.85 -36.91
C ILE A 47 -32.78 -14.19 -36.04
N THR A 48 -33.55 -15.00 -35.31
CA THR A 48 -34.59 -14.56 -34.37
C THR A 48 -34.16 -14.87 -32.94
N MET A 49 -34.52 -13.99 -31.99
CA MET A 49 -34.30 -14.20 -30.56
C MET A 49 -35.44 -13.59 -29.74
N THR A 50 -36.08 -14.42 -28.90
CA THR A 50 -37.10 -13.98 -27.94
C THR A 50 -36.75 -14.51 -26.56
N ILE A 51 -36.98 -13.71 -25.52
CA ILE A 51 -36.83 -14.14 -24.13
C ILE A 51 -38.20 -14.55 -23.63
N ALA A 52 -38.29 -15.81 -23.16
CA ALA A 52 -39.47 -16.42 -22.60
C ALA A 52 -39.57 -16.23 -21.07
N ALA A 53 -38.42 -16.07 -20.38
CA ALA A 53 -38.35 -15.70 -18.97
C ALA A 53 -36.97 -15.07 -18.67
N PRO A 54 -36.89 -13.94 -17.94
CA PRO A 54 -38.01 -13.20 -17.33
C PRO A 54 -38.83 -12.39 -18.35
N GLN A 55 -40.14 -12.25 -18.10
CA GLN A 55 -41.11 -11.47 -18.90
C GLN A 55 -41.46 -10.12 -18.29
N GLY A 56 -40.94 -9.81 -17.11
CA GLY A 56 -41.11 -8.53 -16.43
C GLY A 56 -42.05 -8.62 -15.23
N GLY A 57 -41.75 -7.81 -14.21
CA GLY A 57 -42.48 -7.77 -12.94
C GLY A 57 -42.16 -8.91 -11.97
N GLU A 58 -41.33 -9.90 -12.35
CA GLU A 58 -40.86 -10.91 -11.42
C GLU A 58 -40.01 -10.29 -10.30
N VAL A 59 -40.14 -10.85 -9.11
CA VAL A 59 -39.28 -10.54 -7.97
C VAL A 59 -38.40 -11.74 -7.71
N LEU A 60 -37.13 -11.65 -8.08
CA LEU A 60 -36.15 -12.69 -7.85
C LEU A 60 -35.47 -12.46 -6.50
N LYS A 61 -35.31 -13.51 -5.69
CA LYS A 61 -34.58 -13.42 -4.42
C LYS A 61 -33.10 -13.73 -4.64
N SER A 62 -32.23 -12.94 -4.01
CA SER A 62 -30.80 -13.21 -4.06
C SER A 62 -30.46 -14.59 -3.49
N GLY A 63 -29.49 -15.29 -4.08
CA GLY A 63 -29.09 -16.62 -3.65
C GLY A 63 -29.99 -17.75 -4.18
N ASP A 64 -31.20 -17.45 -4.65
CA ASP A 64 -32.05 -18.42 -5.32
C ASP A 64 -31.51 -18.79 -6.72
N THR A 65 -32.07 -19.86 -7.27
CA THR A 65 -31.87 -20.26 -8.65
C THR A 65 -33.05 -19.82 -9.52
N PHE A 66 -32.77 -19.17 -10.64
CA PHE A 66 -33.80 -18.78 -11.62
C PHE A 66 -33.53 -19.40 -13.00
N LYS A 67 -34.57 -19.92 -13.65
CA LYS A 67 -34.47 -20.48 -15.00
C LYS A 67 -34.73 -19.40 -16.04
N ILE A 68 -33.68 -18.92 -16.68
CA ILE A 68 -33.74 -18.04 -17.85
C ILE A 68 -34.16 -18.91 -19.04
N GLN A 69 -35.13 -18.43 -19.83
CA GLN A 69 -35.65 -19.17 -20.98
C GLN A 69 -35.73 -18.26 -22.20
N TRP A 70 -35.39 -18.80 -23.38
CA TRP A 70 -35.42 -18.06 -24.63
C TRP A 70 -35.67 -18.99 -25.81
N GLN A 71 -36.00 -18.41 -26.97
CA GLN A 71 -36.12 -19.12 -28.24
C GLN A 71 -35.26 -18.41 -29.28
N SER A 72 -34.56 -19.19 -30.10
CA SER A 72 -33.78 -18.69 -31.22
C SER A 72 -33.63 -19.78 -32.29
N ASN A 73 -33.50 -19.38 -33.55
CA ASN A 73 -33.34 -20.27 -34.69
C ASN A 73 -31.87 -20.53 -35.09
N THR A 74 -30.89 -20.02 -34.33
CA THR A 74 -29.46 -20.34 -34.54
C THR A 74 -29.01 -21.52 -33.68
N SER A 75 -27.95 -22.22 -34.09
CA SER A 75 -27.29 -23.26 -33.29
C SER A 75 -26.02 -22.78 -32.58
N THR A 76 -25.61 -21.50 -32.76
CA THR A 76 -24.41 -20.96 -32.10
C THR A 76 -24.64 -20.74 -30.61
N ASN A 77 -23.56 -20.74 -29.82
CA ASN A 77 -23.62 -20.40 -28.40
C ASN A 77 -24.16 -18.99 -28.14
N VAL A 78 -24.55 -18.73 -26.89
CA VAL A 78 -25.07 -17.45 -26.41
C VAL A 78 -24.24 -16.90 -25.25
N LEU A 79 -24.13 -15.58 -25.17
CA LEU A 79 -23.68 -14.81 -24.01
C LEU A 79 -24.90 -14.36 -23.22
N LEU A 80 -24.90 -14.58 -21.90
CA LEU A 80 -25.93 -14.09 -21.00
C LEU A 80 -25.32 -13.05 -20.06
N GLU A 81 -25.97 -11.90 -19.97
CA GLU A 81 -25.60 -10.79 -19.10
C GLU A 81 -26.82 -10.31 -18.32
N TYR A 82 -26.60 -9.69 -17.16
CA TYR A 82 -27.63 -8.96 -16.44
C TYR A 82 -27.19 -7.54 -16.14
N THR A 83 -28.15 -6.65 -15.92
CA THR A 83 -27.92 -5.30 -15.41
C THR A 83 -28.83 -5.04 -14.23
N THR A 84 -28.43 -4.11 -13.38
CA THR A 84 -29.18 -3.67 -12.18
C THR A 84 -29.68 -2.24 -12.31
N GLY A 85 -29.31 -1.53 -13.38
CA GLY A 85 -29.64 -0.12 -13.60
C GLY A 85 -29.51 0.34 -15.05
N GLY A 86 -29.36 -0.58 -16.00
CA GLY A 86 -29.33 -0.32 -17.45
C GLY A 86 -28.01 0.21 -18.01
N THR A 87 -27.06 0.66 -17.17
CA THR A 87 -25.82 1.32 -17.61
C THR A 87 -24.62 0.37 -17.68
N ARG A 88 -24.55 -0.62 -16.79
CA ARG A 88 -23.50 -1.64 -16.74
C ARG A 88 -24.12 -3.02 -16.82
N TRP A 89 -23.53 -3.88 -17.66
CA TRP A 89 -23.91 -5.27 -17.81
C TRP A 89 -22.83 -6.16 -17.20
N ASP A 90 -23.23 -7.04 -16.28
CA ASP A 90 -22.37 -8.04 -15.67
C ASP A 90 -22.66 -9.41 -16.33
N THR A 91 -21.60 -10.17 -16.63
CA THR A 91 -21.72 -11.45 -17.33
C THR A 91 -22.19 -12.56 -16.40
N ILE A 92 -23.27 -13.26 -16.76
CA ILE A 92 -23.70 -14.52 -16.13
C ILE A 92 -22.89 -15.68 -16.71
N THR A 93 -22.80 -15.76 -18.03
CA THR A 93 -21.94 -16.71 -18.74
C THR A 93 -21.51 -16.16 -20.09
N SER A 94 -20.23 -16.28 -20.41
CA SER A 94 -19.63 -15.68 -21.61
C SER A 94 -19.90 -16.46 -22.90
N SER A 95 -20.22 -17.75 -22.78
CA SER A 95 -20.54 -18.66 -23.89
C SER A 95 -21.23 -19.93 -23.37
N TYR A 96 -22.48 -20.13 -23.75
CA TYR A 96 -23.29 -21.29 -23.35
C TYR A 96 -24.01 -21.90 -24.56
N PRO A 97 -24.17 -23.24 -24.66
CA PRO A 97 -24.94 -23.85 -25.74
C PRO A 97 -26.34 -23.25 -25.86
N ASN A 98 -26.79 -22.95 -27.08
CA ASN A 98 -28.14 -22.45 -27.31
C ASN A 98 -29.19 -23.56 -27.16
N SER A 99 -29.46 -23.95 -25.92
CA SER A 99 -30.41 -25.00 -25.54
C SER A 99 -31.81 -24.46 -25.18
N GLY A 100 -32.02 -23.15 -25.34
CA GLY A 100 -33.28 -22.46 -25.02
C GLY A 100 -33.55 -22.24 -23.52
N SER A 101 -32.66 -22.68 -22.63
CA SER A 101 -32.75 -22.34 -21.20
C SER A 101 -31.41 -22.42 -20.46
N PHE A 102 -31.31 -21.66 -19.37
CA PHE A 102 -30.15 -21.62 -18.49
C PHE A 102 -30.60 -21.46 -17.03
N TYR A 103 -30.04 -22.24 -16.12
CA TYR A 103 -30.27 -22.09 -14.68
C TYR A 103 -29.24 -21.11 -14.10
N TRP A 104 -29.68 -19.90 -13.77
CA TRP A 104 -28.88 -18.93 -13.03
C TRP A 104 -28.85 -19.33 -11.55
N SER A 105 -27.86 -20.13 -11.18
CA SER A 105 -27.78 -20.82 -9.88
C SER A 105 -27.46 -19.93 -8.68
N THR A 106 -27.05 -18.69 -8.91
CA THR A 106 -26.68 -17.76 -7.83
C THR A 106 -27.03 -16.33 -8.25
N ILE A 107 -28.27 -15.94 -7.94
CA ILE A 107 -28.70 -14.55 -8.13
C ILE A 107 -27.89 -13.64 -7.17
N PRO A 108 -27.28 -12.54 -7.65
CA PRO A 108 -26.46 -11.65 -6.84
C PRO A 108 -27.20 -11.09 -5.61
N SER A 109 -26.48 -10.90 -4.50
CA SER A 109 -27.02 -10.32 -3.26
C SER A 109 -27.11 -8.79 -3.34
N ILE A 110 -28.06 -8.32 -4.15
CA ILE A 110 -28.34 -6.91 -4.41
C ILE A 110 -29.83 -6.61 -4.20
N THR A 111 -30.18 -5.34 -4.07
CA THR A 111 -31.56 -4.87 -4.18
C THR A 111 -31.64 -3.95 -5.39
N SER A 112 -32.43 -4.30 -6.40
CA SER A 112 -32.71 -3.41 -7.53
C SER A 112 -34.07 -3.73 -8.14
N ASN A 113 -34.82 -2.68 -8.49
CA ASN A 113 -36.10 -2.76 -9.20
C ASN A 113 -35.99 -2.53 -10.72
N ASN A 114 -34.77 -2.41 -11.24
CA ASN A 114 -34.48 -2.07 -12.64
C ASN A 114 -33.60 -3.13 -13.32
N CYS A 115 -33.82 -4.40 -13.00
CA CYS A 115 -33.00 -5.48 -13.54
C CYS A 115 -33.46 -5.91 -14.94
N LYS A 116 -32.51 -6.27 -15.82
CA LYS A 116 -32.79 -6.89 -17.11
C LYS A 116 -31.78 -8.00 -17.40
N ILE A 117 -32.20 -8.99 -18.19
CA ILE A 117 -31.33 -9.98 -18.81
C ILE A 117 -31.12 -9.61 -20.26
N LYS A 118 -29.90 -9.74 -20.76
CA LYS A 118 -29.58 -9.63 -22.17
C LYS A 118 -28.93 -10.92 -22.64
N ILE A 119 -29.44 -11.46 -23.74
CA ILE A 119 -28.91 -12.65 -24.40
C ILE A 119 -28.39 -12.21 -25.76
N THR A 120 -27.18 -12.63 -26.12
CA THR A 120 -26.53 -12.29 -27.39
C THR A 120 -26.02 -13.55 -28.06
N THR A 121 -26.38 -13.78 -29.33
CA THR A 121 -25.84 -14.90 -30.12
C THR A 121 -24.35 -14.67 -30.42
N LYS A 122 -23.59 -15.75 -30.61
CA LYS A 122 -22.14 -15.73 -30.89
C LYS A 122 -21.81 -16.09 -32.35
N ASP A 123 -22.72 -15.84 -33.26
CA ASP A 123 -22.49 -15.96 -34.70
C ASP A 123 -21.75 -14.72 -35.28
N SER A 124 -21.54 -14.71 -36.59
CA SER A 124 -20.86 -13.62 -37.31
C SER A 124 -21.67 -12.31 -37.38
N GLN A 125 -22.97 -12.35 -37.10
CA GLN A 125 -23.89 -11.22 -37.14
C GLN A 125 -24.77 -11.24 -35.87
N PRO A 126 -24.17 -10.94 -34.70
CA PRO A 126 -24.77 -11.24 -33.41
C PRO A 126 -26.10 -10.50 -33.21
N VAL A 127 -27.11 -11.24 -32.78
CA VAL A 127 -28.42 -10.70 -32.39
C VAL A 127 -28.52 -10.67 -30.88
N SER A 128 -28.89 -9.52 -30.33
CA SER A 128 -29.12 -9.33 -28.90
C SER A 128 -30.60 -9.07 -28.61
N LYS A 129 -31.10 -9.66 -27.51
CA LYS A 129 -32.42 -9.37 -26.96
C LYS A 129 -32.33 -9.09 -25.47
N GLU A 130 -33.07 -8.07 -25.03
CA GLU A 130 -33.27 -7.75 -23.62
C GLU A 130 -34.63 -8.26 -23.14
N SER A 131 -34.69 -8.68 -21.87
CA SER A 131 -35.94 -8.94 -21.17
C SER A 131 -36.66 -7.64 -20.81
N ASN A 132 -37.92 -7.76 -20.42
CA ASN A 132 -38.57 -6.70 -19.66
C ASN A 132 -37.94 -6.56 -18.26
N ILE A 133 -38.28 -5.48 -17.56
CA ILE A 133 -37.73 -5.16 -16.24
C ILE A 133 -38.29 -6.12 -15.19
N PHE A 134 -37.42 -6.72 -14.40
CA PHE A 134 -37.73 -7.47 -13.18
C PHE A 134 -36.98 -6.86 -11.98
N SER A 135 -37.29 -7.29 -10.76
CA SER A 135 -36.56 -6.88 -9.56
C SER A 135 -35.75 -8.04 -8.96
N ILE A 136 -34.65 -7.69 -8.31
CA ILE A 136 -33.91 -8.57 -7.40
C ILE A 136 -34.05 -7.98 -6.00
N GLU A 137 -34.49 -8.81 -5.05
CA GLU A 137 -34.54 -8.50 -3.63
C GLU A 137 -33.49 -9.31 -2.87
N LYS A 138 -32.82 -8.68 -1.90
CA LYS A 138 -31.98 -9.42 -0.95
C LYS A 138 -32.84 -10.39 -0.14
N ASP A 139 -32.41 -11.63 -0.01
CA ASP A 139 -33.00 -12.56 0.93
C ASP A 139 -32.66 -12.12 2.36
N THR A 140 -33.68 -11.67 3.08
CA THR A 140 -33.60 -11.24 4.49
C THR A 140 -34.12 -12.30 5.45
N SER A 141 -34.56 -13.47 4.95
CA SER A 141 -35.05 -14.56 5.79
C SER A 141 -33.94 -15.23 6.59
N ILE A 142 -32.71 -15.17 6.09
CA ILE A 142 -31.51 -15.62 6.78
C ILE A 142 -30.73 -14.41 7.27
N LYS A 143 -30.65 -14.26 8.58
CA LYS A 143 -29.78 -13.27 9.23
C LYS A 143 -28.57 -13.94 9.83
N LYS A 144 -27.39 -13.52 9.37
CA LYS A 144 -26.11 -14.07 9.85
C LYS A 144 -25.05 -12.99 9.82
N VAL A 145 -24.17 -13.00 10.82
CA VAL A 145 -22.95 -12.19 10.84
C VAL A 145 -21.77 -13.08 11.22
N THR A 146 -20.60 -12.80 10.67
CA THR A 146 -19.33 -13.43 11.01
C THR A 146 -18.27 -12.34 11.05
N LEU A 147 -17.61 -12.22 12.20
CA LEU A 147 -16.53 -11.26 12.41
C LEU A 147 -15.24 -11.84 11.79
N VAL A 148 -14.63 -11.10 10.87
CA VAL A 148 -13.44 -11.54 10.12
C VAL A 148 -12.16 -10.98 10.73
N SER A 149 -12.13 -9.70 11.10
CA SER A 149 -10.99 -9.09 11.80
C SER A 149 -11.45 -8.12 12.89
N PRO A 150 -10.72 -8.01 14.01
CA PRO A 150 -9.41 -8.58 14.29
C PRO A 150 -9.40 -10.10 14.50
N GLY A 151 -8.29 -10.71 14.09
CA GLY A 151 -8.02 -12.14 14.21
C GLY A 151 -7.55 -12.54 15.61
N ASN A 152 -7.42 -13.85 15.82
CA ASN A 152 -6.89 -14.38 17.06
C ASN A 152 -5.41 -14.00 17.24
N GLY A 153 -5.07 -13.40 18.39
CA GLY A 153 -3.72 -12.97 18.73
C GLY A 153 -3.25 -11.68 18.08
N GLU A 154 -4.12 -10.99 17.32
CA GLU A 154 -3.76 -9.73 16.66
C GLU A 154 -3.42 -8.65 17.70
N ILE A 155 -2.47 -7.77 17.36
CA ILE A 155 -2.05 -6.65 18.21
C ILE A 155 -2.47 -5.36 17.54
N LEU A 156 -3.30 -4.60 18.24
CA LEU A 156 -3.74 -3.26 17.86
C LEU A 156 -3.02 -2.26 18.76
N PHE A 157 -2.80 -1.04 18.25
CA PHE A 157 -2.10 0.01 18.99
C PHE A 157 -3.05 1.13 19.39
N VAL A 158 -2.90 1.65 20.62
CA VAL A 158 -3.65 2.82 21.09
C VAL A 158 -3.43 4.01 20.15
N ASP A 159 -4.43 4.90 20.07
CA ASP A 159 -4.42 6.12 19.25
C ASP A 159 -4.16 5.90 17.75
N SER A 160 -4.21 4.65 17.29
CA SER A 160 -4.14 4.29 15.88
C SER A 160 -5.55 4.08 15.30
N SER A 161 -5.64 4.09 13.97
CA SER A 161 -6.86 3.71 13.25
C SER A 161 -6.81 2.24 12.84
N TYR A 162 -7.93 1.54 12.98
CA TYR A 162 -8.06 0.14 12.61
C TYR A 162 -9.37 -0.14 11.87
N THR A 163 -9.36 -1.07 10.91
CA THR A 163 -10.57 -1.48 10.17
C THR A 163 -11.06 -2.83 10.66
N ILE A 164 -12.23 -2.83 11.28
CA ILE A 164 -12.96 -4.04 11.67
C ILE A 164 -13.67 -4.57 10.43
N ASN A 165 -13.51 -5.85 10.10
CA ASN A 165 -14.13 -6.48 8.93
C ASN A 165 -15.09 -7.59 9.34
N TRP A 166 -16.17 -7.76 8.58
CA TRP A 166 -17.15 -8.82 8.79
C TRP A 166 -17.80 -9.26 7.46
N ILE A 167 -18.51 -10.38 7.54
CA ILE A 167 -19.41 -10.87 6.50
C ILE A 167 -20.81 -10.95 7.12
N SER A 168 -21.81 -10.35 6.48
CA SER A 168 -23.20 -10.41 6.96
C SER A 168 -24.20 -10.66 5.84
N THR A 169 -25.30 -11.33 6.18
CA THR A 169 -26.44 -11.62 5.30
C THR A 169 -27.72 -11.25 6.04
N GLY A 170 -28.68 -10.62 5.37
CA GLY A 170 -29.99 -10.25 5.92
C GLY A 170 -30.00 -9.19 7.04
N ILE A 171 -28.85 -8.58 7.37
CA ILE A 171 -28.73 -7.58 8.43
C ILE A 171 -28.61 -6.19 7.82
N GLN A 172 -29.33 -5.22 8.38
CA GLN A 172 -29.27 -3.81 7.94
C GLN A 172 -28.17 -3.04 8.65
N ALA A 173 -28.08 -3.16 9.97
CA ALA A 173 -27.12 -2.43 10.78
C ALA A 173 -26.61 -3.28 11.97
N LEU A 174 -25.36 -3.05 12.33
CA LEU A 174 -24.66 -3.71 13.44
C LEU A 174 -24.28 -2.68 14.52
N LYS A 175 -24.51 -3.06 15.78
CA LYS A 175 -23.87 -2.47 16.95
C LYS A 175 -22.52 -3.15 17.16
N ILE A 176 -21.46 -2.36 17.36
CA ILE A 176 -20.10 -2.81 17.61
C ILE A 176 -19.73 -2.51 19.05
N GLU A 177 -19.37 -3.54 19.81
CA GLU A 177 -19.01 -3.46 21.22
C GLU A 177 -17.64 -4.08 21.46
N LEU A 178 -16.88 -3.49 22.37
CA LEU A 178 -15.56 -3.92 22.78
C LEU A 178 -15.58 -4.34 24.25
N SER A 179 -15.04 -5.52 24.52
CA SER A 179 -14.67 -5.94 25.86
C SER A 179 -13.15 -5.92 26.00
N THR A 180 -12.68 -5.49 27.16
CA THR A 180 -11.26 -5.45 27.54
C THR A 180 -10.91 -6.48 28.61
N ASP A 181 -11.90 -7.29 29.01
CA ASP A 181 -11.87 -8.21 30.15
C ASP A 181 -12.45 -9.59 29.77
N ASN A 182 -12.09 -10.07 28.59
CA ASN A 182 -12.46 -11.40 28.07
C ASN A 182 -13.98 -11.64 27.89
N GLY A 183 -14.78 -10.58 27.80
CA GLY A 183 -16.22 -10.61 27.55
C GLY A 183 -17.10 -10.41 28.78
N LEU A 184 -16.53 -9.99 29.92
CA LEU A 184 -17.29 -9.74 31.15
C LEU A 184 -18.05 -8.42 31.07
N ASN A 185 -17.40 -7.36 30.60
CA ASN A 185 -18.00 -6.05 30.36
C ASN A 185 -17.82 -5.62 28.90
N TRP A 186 -18.82 -4.91 28.38
CA TRP A 186 -18.87 -4.48 26.98
C TRP A 186 -19.12 -2.97 26.89
N ASN A 187 -18.26 -2.28 26.14
CA ASN A 187 -18.37 -0.85 25.87
C ASN A 187 -18.71 -0.64 24.39
N THR A 188 -19.67 0.24 24.09
CA THR A 188 -20.06 0.54 22.72
C THR A 188 -18.95 1.29 21.98
N VAL A 189 -18.49 0.73 20.87
CA VAL A 189 -17.59 1.38 19.90
C VAL A 189 -18.41 2.13 18.85
N SER A 190 -19.48 1.50 18.35
CA SER A 190 -20.43 2.11 17.41
C SER A 190 -21.82 1.57 17.68
N ALA A 191 -22.81 2.45 17.87
CA ALA A 191 -24.18 2.05 18.15
C ALA A 191 -24.93 1.53 16.92
N THR A 192 -24.59 2.03 15.73
CA THR A 192 -25.20 1.64 14.46
C THR A 192 -24.22 1.80 13.31
N THR A 193 -23.94 0.71 12.62
CA THR A 193 -23.04 0.67 11.47
C THR A 193 -23.73 -0.10 10.34
N PRO A 194 -23.86 0.45 9.12
CA PRO A 194 -24.46 -0.27 8.00
C PRO A 194 -23.73 -1.60 7.76
N ALA A 195 -24.47 -2.71 7.79
CA ALA A 195 -23.86 -4.04 7.76
C ALA A 195 -23.34 -4.42 6.37
N ASP A 196 -23.90 -3.82 5.31
CA ASP A 196 -23.56 -4.08 3.91
C ASP A 196 -22.22 -3.47 3.48
N THR A 197 -21.59 -2.63 4.30
CA THR A 197 -20.23 -2.15 4.05
C THR A 197 -19.19 -3.27 4.22
N GLY A 198 -19.50 -4.29 5.03
CA GLY A 198 -18.56 -5.34 5.43
C GLY A 198 -17.39 -4.85 6.30
N GLN A 199 -17.37 -3.57 6.66
CA GLN A 199 -16.25 -2.96 7.39
C GLN A 199 -16.62 -1.69 8.17
N PHE A 200 -15.88 -1.44 9.24
CA PHE A 200 -15.96 -0.23 10.06
C PHE A 200 -14.56 0.31 10.35
N LYS A 201 -14.32 1.58 10.00
CA LYS A 201 -13.08 2.27 10.35
C LYS A 201 -13.19 2.82 11.78
N TRP A 202 -12.55 2.13 12.70
CA TRP A 202 -12.35 2.61 14.07
C TRP A 202 -11.21 3.62 14.09
N ALA A 203 -11.56 4.91 14.07
CA ALA A 203 -10.59 5.98 13.85
C ALA A 203 -9.55 6.12 14.96
N ASN A 204 -9.98 6.00 16.22
CA ASN A 204 -9.13 6.16 17.39
C ASN A 204 -9.40 5.01 18.37
N ILE A 205 -8.43 4.09 18.49
CA ILE A 205 -8.47 3.05 19.51
C ILE A 205 -8.20 3.71 20.88
N PRO A 206 -9.08 3.53 21.88
CA PRO A 206 -8.93 4.21 23.16
C PRO A 206 -7.64 3.84 23.89
N ASN A 207 -7.14 4.79 24.68
CA ASN A 207 -5.89 4.69 25.42
C ASN A 207 -6.03 3.83 26.70
N PHE A 208 -6.11 2.52 26.52
CA PHE A 208 -5.92 1.53 27.58
C PHE A 208 -5.19 0.31 27.02
N VAL A 209 -4.61 -0.51 27.89
CA VAL A 209 -3.92 -1.75 27.51
C VAL A 209 -4.69 -2.97 27.99
N SER A 210 -4.81 -3.99 27.13
CA SER A 210 -5.35 -5.29 27.52
C SER A 210 -4.90 -6.37 26.54
N ASN A 211 -4.68 -7.58 27.06
CA ASN A 211 -4.34 -8.77 26.26
C ASN A 211 -5.54 -9.70 26.04
N THR A 212 -6.72 -9.32 26.52
CA THR A 212 -7.93 -10.16 26.53
C THR A 212 -9.11 -9.48 25.83
N CYS A 213 -8.81 -8.61 24.86
CA CYS A 213 -9.83 -7.87 24.15
C CYS A 213 -10.68 -8.79 23.27
N LYS A 214 -11.98 -8.48 23.20
CA LYS A 214 -12.94 -9.10 22.28
C LYS A 214 -13.82 -8.04 21.65
N LEU A 215 -14.21 -8.26 20.40
CA LEU A 215 -15.25 -7.46 19.74
C LEU A 215 -16.51 -8.30 19.59
N LYS A 216 -17.66 -7.66 19.73
CA LYS A 216 -18.98 -8.22 19.48
C LYS A 216 -19.72 -7.34 18.47
N LEU A 217 -20.25 -7.98 17.43
CA LEU A 217 -21.14 -7.37 16.45
C LEU A 217 -22.54 -7.91 16.70
N THR A 218 -23.52 -7.05 16.94
CA THR A 218 -24.91 -7.43 17.25
C THR A 218 -25.85 -6.78 16.25
N ASP A 219 -26.83 -7.51 15.69
CA ASP A 219 -27.89 -6.92 14.85
C ASP A 219 -28.67 -5.89 15.69
N VAL A 220 -28.75 -4.65 15.21
CA VAL A 220 -29.46 -3.57 15.92
C VAL A 220 -30.95 -3.88 16.12
N SER A 221 -31.54 -4.71 15.26
CA SER A 221 -32.94 -5.13 15.38
C SER A 221 -33.18 -6.27 16.37
N THR A 222 -32.14 -6.99 16.80
CA THR A 222 -32.26 -8.08 17.78
C THR A 222 -30.92 -8.52 18.36
N ASP A 223 -30.86 -8.68 19.68
CA ASP A 223 -29.66 -9.16 20.38
C ASP A 223 -29.35 -10.65 20.17
N SER A 224 -30.27 -11.41 19.56
CA SER A 224 -30.11 -12.85 19.32
C SER A 224 -29.16 -13.18 18.17
N ILE A 225 -28.88 -12.21 17.29
CA ILE A 225 -27.99 -12.37 16.14
C ILE A 225 -26.73 -11.56 16.41
N PHE A 226 -25.65 -12.26 16.70
CA PHE A 226 -24.37 -11.64 16.97
C PHE A 226 -23.19 -12.51 16.52
N ALA A 227 -22.03 -11.88 16.37
CA ALA A 227 -20.74 -12.53 16.24
C ALA A 227 -19.77 -11.96 17.27
N ILE A 228 -18.87 -12.79 17.78
CA ILE A 228 -17.76 -12.38 18.64
C ILE A 228 -16.46 -12.81 17.95
N THR A 229 -15.37 -12.10 18.19
CA THR A 229 -14.03 -12.52 17.74
C THR A 229 -13.77 -13.98 18.13
N SER A 230 -13.16 -14.75 17.22
CA SER A 230 -12.90 -16.18 17.44
C SER A 230 -11.86 -16.45 18.54
N GLY A 231 -11.09 -15.43 18.92
CA GLY A 231 -10.15 -15.46 20.02
C GLY A 231 -9.93 -14.06 20.58
N ASN A 232 -8.95 -13.95 21.46
CA ASN A 232 -8.56 -12.67 22.05
C ASN A 232 -7.59 -11.95 21.12
N PHE A 233 -7.71 -10.63 21.05
CA PHE A 233 -6.68 -9.74 20.52
C PHE A 233 -6.16 -8.85 21.64
N SER A 234 -5.07 -8.14 21.39
CA SER A 234 -4.47 -7.23 22.36
C SER A 234 -4.51 -5.78 21.88
N ILE A 235 -4.71 -4.85 22.80
CA ILE A 235 -4.46 -3.42 22.58
C ILE A 235 -3.23 -3.05 23.40
N LYS A 236 -2.20 -2.49 22.73
CA LYS A 236 -0.91 -2.14 23.32
C LYS A 236 -0.51 -0.71 23.01
N ILE A 237 0.40 -0.15 23.81
CA ILE A 237 1.09 1.11 23.48
C ILE A 237 2.23 0.77 22.52
N PRO A 238 2.42 1.50 21.40
CA PRO A 238 3.53 1.26 20.50
C PRO A 238 4.86 1.55 21.20
N THR A 239 5.83 0.65 21.04
CA THR A 239 7.20 0.86 21.53
C THR A 239 8.04 1.51 20.45
N TYR A 240 8.60 2.69 20.71
CA TYR A 240 9.50 3.37 19.77
C TYR A 240 10.52 4.26 20.47
N ILE A 241 11.59 4.58 19.75
CA ILE A 241 12.63 5.55 20.11
C ILE A 241 12.84 6.44 18.87
N THR A 242 13.12 7.72 19.07
CA THR A 242 13.47 8.67 18.00
C THR A 242 14.53 9.64 18.48
N ILE A 243 15.74 9.56 17.92
CA ILE A 243 16.85 10.46 18.21
C ILE A 243 16.53 11.86 17.68
N LYS A 244 16.88 12.89 18.46
CA LYS A 244 16.71 14.31 18.11
C LYS A 244 18.03 15.04 17.96
N SER A 245 19.05 14.65 18.72
CA SER A 245 20.41 15.16 18.55
C SER A 245 21.40 14.26 19.29
N PRO A 246 22.61 14.02 18.77
CA PRO A 246 23.04 14.30 17.40
C PRO A 246 22.22 13.49 16.38
N ASN A 247 21.69 14.16 15.33
CA ASN A 247 20.85 13.53 14.32
C ASN A 247 21.31 13.83 12.88
N GLY A 248 22.42 14.55 12.71
CA GLY A 248 22.98 14.87 11.40
C GLY A 248 23.67 16.22 11.31
N GLY A 249 24.90 16.23 10.82
CA GLY A 249 25.65 17.44 10.49
C GLY A 249 26.26 18.18 11.69
N GLU A 250 26.04 17.72 12.92
CA GLU A 250 26.69 18.31 14.08
C GLU A 250 28.21 18.10 14.08
N ASN A 251 28.92 19.03 14.71
CA ASN A 251 30.37 18.98 14.88
C ASN A 251 30.67 18.93 16.37
N LEU A 252 30.96 17.73 16.89
CA LEU A 252 31.24 17.52 18.30
C LEU A 252 32.74 17.68 18.58
N LEU A 253 33.05 18.31 19.71
CA LEU A 253 34.42 18.46 20.18
C LEU A 253 34.79 17.25 21.04
N GLY A 254 35.77 16.46 20.59
CA GLY A 254 36.39 15.41 21.38
C GLY A 254 37.04 15.97 22.65
N GLY A 255 36.92 15.23 23.75
CA GLY A 255 37.25 15.69 25.11
C GLY A 255 36.20 16.61 25.74
N GLY A 256 35.26 17.14 24.95
CA GLY A 256 34.17 17.99 25.43
C GLY A 256 32.96 17.21 25.96
N VAL A 257 31.87 17.95 26.17
CA VAL A 257 30.57 17.42 26.61
C VAL A 257 29.54 17.66 25.50
N SER A 258 28.70 16.66 25.23
CA SER A 258 27.58 16.81 24.29
C SER A 258 26.31 16.17 24.85
N GLY A 259 25.16 16.81 24.68
CA GLY A 259 23.87 16.21 25.00
C GLY A 259 23.39 15.26 23.90
N ILE A 260 22.84 14.12 24.29
CA ILE A 260 22.11 13.20 23.42
C ILE A 260 20.63 13.30 23.80
N ASN A 261 19.77 13.64 22.85
CA ASN A 261 18.35 13.90 23.06
C ASN A 261 17.52 12.92 22.23
N TRP A 262 16.44 12.37 22.79
CA TRP A 262 15.50 11.49 22.09
C TRP A 262 14.08 11.62 22.62
N ILE A 263 13.13 11.06 21.86
CA ILE A 263 11.75 10.82 22.29
C ILE A 263 11.54 9.32 22.30
N SER A 264 10.78 8.78 23.26
CA SER A 264 10.44 7.36 23.29
C SER A 264 9.02 7.12 23.81
N SER A 265 8.48 5.95 23.52
CA SER A 265 7.22 5.46 24.09
C SER A 265 7.34 4.01 24.49
N SER A 266 6.78 3.67 25.66
CA SER A 266 6.83 2.32 26.25
C SER A 266 8.26 1.74 26.37
N VAL A 267 9.26 2.58 26.63
CA VAL A 267 10.67 2.19 26.89
C VAL A 267 11.08 2.73 28.26
N GLU A 268 11.56 1.87 29.15
CA GLU A 268 11.95 2.25 30.52
C GLU A 268 13.43 2.65 30.59
N HIS A 269 14.30 1.87 29.94
CA HIS A 269 15.75 2.08 29.93
C HIS A 269 16.30 1.92 28.52
N VAL A 270 17.32 2.71 28.19
CA VAL A 270 17.99 2.67 26.89
C VAL A 270 19.48 2.39 27.03
N LYS A 271 20.02 1.71 26.02
CA LYS A 271 21.45 1.59 25.72
C LYS A 271 21.79 2.60 24.63
N ILE A 272 22.89 3.33 24.80
CA ILE A 272 23.37 4.32 23.83
C ILE A 272 24.76 3.93 23.33
N GLU A 273 24.91 3.91 22.02
CA GLU A 273 26.13 3.56 21.31
C GLU A 273 26.47 4.62 20.27
N TYR A 274 27.75 4.71 19.91
CA TYR A 274 28.21 5.53 18.79
C TYR A 274 29.13 4.72 17.88
N THR A 275 29.20 5.13 16.63
CA THR A 275 30.17 4.64 15.64
C THR A 275 30.99 5.81 15.14
N THR A 276 32.20 5.54 14.65
CA THR A 276 33.07 6.49 13.94
C THR A 276 33.40 6.00 12.52
N ASP A 277 32.80 4.89 12.11
CA ASP A 277 33.06 4.18 10.85
C ASP A 277 31.76 3.81 10.13
N ASN A 278 30.76 4.69 10.20
CA ASN A 278 29.46 4.56 9.54
C ASN A 278 28.74 3.24 9.87
N GLY A 279 28.81 2.82 11.14
CA GLY A 279 28.04 1.70 11.67
C GLY A 279 28.68 0.32 11.49
N ILE A 280 29.93 0.25 11.04
CA ILE A 280 30.69 -1.01 10.95
C ILE A 280 31.00 -1.52 12.36
N ASN A 281 31.51 -0.64 13.24
CA ASN A 281 31.76 -0.93 14.64
C ASN A 281 31.01 0.05 15.54
N TRP A 282 30.38 -0.47 16.58
CA TRP A 282 29.64 0.30 17.57
C TRP A 282 30.34 0.24 18.92
N ASN A 283 30.58 1.41 19.50
CA ASN A 283 31.17 1.60 20.81
C ASN A 283 30.05 2.02 21.78
N THR A 284 29.96 1.35 22.93
CA THR A 284 29.02 1.72 23.98
C THR A 284 29.40 3.04 24.63
N ILE A 285 28.47 4.00 24.66
CA ILE A 285 28.54 5.17 25.54
C ILE A 285 28.07 4.77 26.93
N ILE A 286 26.87 4.19 27.01
CA ILE A 286 26.27 3.68 28.24
C ILE A 286 25.42 2.44 27.97
N ASN A 287 25.56 1.41 28.81
CA ASN A 287 24.83 0.15 28.65
C ASN A 287 23.36 0.23 29.10
N THR A 288 23.05 1.10 30.06
CA THR A 288 21.69 1.32 30.56
C THR A 288 21.59 2.71 31.21
N THR A 289 20.56 3.46 30.85
CA THR A 289 20.16 4.72 31.48
C THR A 289 18.64 4.84 31.39
N PRO A 290 17.94 5.50 32.33
CA PRO A 290 16.51 5.76 32.19
C PRO A 290 16.18 6.43 30.85
N SER A 291 15.05 6.06 30.24
CA SER A 291 14.57 6.64 28.98
C SER A 291 13.84 7.97 29.21
N ASP A 292 14.49 8.94 29.85
CA ASP A 292 13.93 10.25 30.20
C ASP A 292 14.12 11.32 29.10
N GLY A 293 14.72 10.94 27.97
CA GLY A 293 14.84 11.77 26.77
C GLY A 293 16.15 12.56 26.66
N TYR A 294 17.06 12.46 27.65
CA TYR A 294 18.34 13.15 27.64
C TYR A 294 19.48 12.34 28.28
N TYR A 295 20.66 12.37 27.67
CA TYR A 295 21.87 11.82 28.25
C TYR A 295 23.05 12.74 28.00
N GLU A 296 23.82 13.06 29.05
CA GLU A 296 25.05 13.84 28.92
C GLU A 296 26.23 12.93 28.52
N TRP A 297 26.68 13.05 27.28
CA TRP A 297 27.87 12.37 26.79
C TRP A 297 29.13 13.14 27.20
N SER A 298 29.79 12.66 28.25
CA SER A 298 31.00 13.26 28.81
C SER A 298 32.01 12.20 29.27
N PRO A 299 33.26 12.21 28.75
CA PRO A 299 33.74 13.00 27.62
C PRO A 299 33.30 12.39 26.28
N VAL A 300 33.09 13.24 25.27
CA VAL A 300 33.07 12.79 23.87
C VAL A 300 34.47 12.24 23.52
N PRO A 301 34.60 11.08 22.86
CA PRO A 301 35.88 10.49 22.50
C PRO A 301 36.76 11.43 21.70
N ASN A 302 38.05 11.50 22.04
CA ASN A 302 39.01 12.34 21.36
C ASN A 302 39.53 11.70 20.07
N VAL A 303 38.66 11.60 19.06
CA VAL A 303 38.92 10.99 17.74
C VAL A 303 38.57 11.96 16.61
N SER A 304 39.12 11.74 15.41
CA SER A 304 38.75 12.50 14.22
C SER A 304 37.96 11.61 13.27
N SER A 305 36.68 11.90 13.07
CA SER A 305 35.85 11.22 12.08
C SER A 305 34.67 12.08 11.65
N ASN A 306 34.30 11.99 10.37
CA ASN A 306 33.07 12.58 9.82
C ASN A 306 31.99 11.51 9.54
N ASN A 307 32.24 10.27 9.98
CA ASN A 307 31.40 9.10 9.73
C ASN A 307 30.74 8.61 11.02
N CYS A 308 30.29 9.55 11.87
CA CYS A 308 29.74 9.22 13.17
C CYS A 308 28.22 9.11 13.14
N ASN A 309 27.68 8.14 13.85
CA ASN A 309 26.24 8.00 14.13
C ASN A 309 26.03 7.62 15.61
N ILE A 310 24.85 7.95 16.13
CA ILE A 310 24.36 7.49 17.44
C ILE A 310 23.31 6.40 17.18
N ARG A 311 23.30 5.37 18.03
CA ARG A 311 22.22 4.40 18.13
C ARG A 311 21.71 4.37 19.55
N ILE A 312 20.39 4.42 19.71
CA ILE A 312 19.71 4.24 20.99
C ILE A 312 18.80 3.03 20.86
N SER A 313 18.86 2.09 21.80
CA SER A 313 18.05 0.87 21.80
C SER A 313 17.44 0.62 23.17
N ASP A 314 16.23 0.07 23.21
CA ASP A 314 15.60 -0.41 24.44
C ASP A 314 16.40 -1.61 25.00
N VAL A 315 16.71 -1.53 26.30
CA VAL A 315 17.45 -2.57 27.02
C VAL A 315 16.64 -3.86 27.14
N ALA A 316 15.31 -3.76 27.29
CA ALA A 316 14.43 -4.91 27.45
C ALA A 316 14.08 -5.57 26.10
N ASN A 317 14.03 -4.78 25.03
CA ASN A 317 13.71 -5.25 23.69
C ASN A 317 14.53 -4.51 22.62
N ASN A 318 15.64 -5.11 22.20
CA ASN A 318 16.55 -4.52 21.22
C ASN A 318 15.95 -4.29 19.82
N LEU A 319 14.71 -4.72 19.55
CA LEU A 319 13.99 -4.41 18.31
C LEU A 319 13.45 -2.98 18.29
N ALA A 320 13.26 -2.36 19.45
CA ALA A 320 12.95 -0.94 19.55
C ALA A 320 14.25 -0.15 19.64
N TYR A 321 14.70 0.38 18.52
CA TYR A 321 15.90 1.19 18.44
C TYR A 321 15.75 2.28 17.37
N ASP A 322 16.62 3.27 17.45
CA ASP A 322 16.78 4.28 16.43
C ASP A 322 18.27 4.58 16.19
N VAL A 323 18.58 5.06 14.98
CA VAL A 323 19.91 5.48 14.56
C VAL A 323 19.79 6.89 13.98
N SER A 324 20.76 7.76 14.27
CA SER A 324 20.76 9.13 13.73
C SER A 324 20.55 9.16 12.22
N ASP A 325 19.70 10.09 11.75
CA ASP A 325 19.25 10.17 10.35
C ASP A 325 20.40 10.46 9.37
N ASN A 326 21.39 11.25 9.80
CA ASN A 326 22.58 11.54 9.01
C ASN A 326 23.84 11.49 9.88
N LEU A 327 24.97 11.45 9.20
CA LEU A 327 26.29 11.49 9.81
C LEU A 327 26.54 12.82 10.54
N PHE A 328 27.15 12.74 11.71
CA PHE A 328 27.80 13.88 12.37
C PHE A 328 29.32 13.67 12.40
N SER A 329 30.05 14.69 12.85
CA SER A 329 31.51 14.67 12.91
C SER A 329 32.01 14.86 14.34
N ILE A 330 33.10 14.17 14.70
CA ILE A 330 33.86 14.41 15.93
C ILE A 330 35.25 14.91 15.53
N PHE A 331 35.67 16.03 16.11
CA PHE A 331 37.01 16.59 15.91
C PHE A 331 37.79 16.53 17.22
N PRO A 332 39.11 16.26 17.16
CA PRO A 332 39.91 16.11 18.35
C PRO A 332 40.05 17.43 19.12
N GLU A 333 40.28 17.34 20.42
CA GLU A 333 40.57 18.48 21.28
C GLU A 333 41.80 19.24 20.74
N GLN A 334 41.67 20.57 20.61
CA GLN A 334 42.76 21.41 20.11
C GLN A 334 43.60 21.94 21.26
N THR A 335 44.90 21.70 21.23
CA THR A 335 45.86 22.23 22.19
C THR A 335 46.77 23.26 21.51
N LEU A 336 47.05 24.35 22.22
CA LEU A 336 48.04 25.37 21.85
C LEU A 336 48.98 25.56 23.03
N LYS A 337 50.26 25.28 22.83
CA LYS A 337 51.30 25.49 23.84
C LYS A 337 52.34 26.45 23.33
N LEU A 338 52.45 27.62 23.95
CA LEU A 338 53.56 28.54 23.72
C LEU A 338 54.86 27.88 24.20
N THR A 339 55.87 27.85 23.33
CA THR A 339 57.18 27.26 23.65
C THR A 339 58.26 28.31 23.85
N SER A 340 58.13 29.49 23.22
CA SER A 340 58.97 30.66 23.48
C SER A 340 58.31 31.94 22.90
N PRO A 341 58.45 33.11 23.53
CA PRO A 341 58.92 33.32 24.90
C PRO A 341 57.97 32.68 25.91
N ASN A 342 58.48 32.06 26.97
CA ASN A 342 57.67 31.32 27.94
C ASN A 342 57.77 31.83 29.38
N GLY A 343 58.41 32.98 29.60
CA GLY A 343 58.18 33.83 30.77
C GLY A 343 59.42 34.27 31.54
N SER A 344 60.63 33.89 31.11
CA SER A 344 61.89 34.29 31.77
C SER A 344 62.90 34.97 30.82
N GLU A 345 62.54 35.12 29.55
CA GLU A 345 63.37 35.75 28.56
C GLU A 345 63.42 37.28 28.76
N LYS A 346 64.62 37.86 28.67
CA LYS A 346 64.83 39.30 28.67
C LYS A 346 65.10 39.76 27.24
N PHE A 347 64.35 40.75 26.78
CA PHE A 347 64.48 41.29 25.43
C PHE A 347 65.04 42.71 25.44
N PHE A 348 65.93 43.00 24.52
CA PHE A 348 66.38 44.36 24.27
C PHE A 348 65.36 45.10 23.41
N SER A 349 65.10 46.37 23.72
CA SER A 349 64.24 47.22 22.91
C SER A 349 64.75 47.29 21.46
N GLY A 350 63.86 47.06 20.49
CA GLY A 350 64.20 47.02 19.06
C GLY A 350 64.77 45.69 18.55
N SER A 351 64.94 44.67 19.39
CA SER A 351 65.35 43.33 18.95
C SER A 351 64.18 42.51 18.41
N GLY A 352 64.36 41.87 17.27
CA GLY A 352 63.40 40.90 16.74
C GLY A 352 63.45 39.60 17.55
N THR A 353 62.29 39.13 18.03
CA THR A 353 62.17 37.87 18.77
C THR A 353 61.24 36.91 18.05
N THR A 354 61.65 35.65 17.94
CA THR A 354 60.80 34.60 17.36
C THR A 354 59.84 34.08 18.43
N ILE A 355 58.55 34.07 18.13
CA ILE A 355 57.53 33.43 18.95
C ILE A 355 57.29 32.03 18.38
N THR A 356 57.43 31.00 19.21
CA THR A 356 57.21 29.61 18.84
C THR A 356 56.11 29.00 19.70
N TRP A 357 55.26 28.19 19.07
CA TRP A 357 54.19 27.45 19.73
C TRP A 357 54.03 26.07 19.07
N ILE A 358 53.42 25.13 19.79
CA ILE A 358 53.06 23.79 19.30
C ILE A 358 51.54 23.66 19.34
N THR A 359 50.94 23.14 18.26
CA THR A 359 49.52 22.75 18.20
C THR A 359 49.38 21.28 17.78
N ASN A 360 48.30 20.63 18.21
CA ASN A 360 47.91 19.29 17.72
C ASN A 360 46.88 19.33 16.57
N SER A 361 46.32 20.51 16.23
CA SER A 361 45.24 20.63 15.24
C SER A 361 45.67 20.23 13.82
N ILE A 362 45.06 19.16 13.31
CA ILE A 362 45.06 18.78 11.89
C ILE A 362 43.70 19.17 11.32
N MET A 363 43.52 20.42 10.90
CA MET A 363 42.46 20.79 9.96
C MET A 363 43.03 21.78 8.95
N VAL A 364 43.25 21.29 7.72
CA VAL A 364 43.84 22.05 6.63
C VAL A 364 42.86 22.18 5.45
N SER A 365 42.12 23.29 5.34
CA SER A 365 41.72 23.86 4.03
C SER A 365 42.32 25.26 3.89
N SER A 366 42.89 25.57 2.74
CA SER A 366 43.83 26.69 2.51
C SER A 366 43.16 27.88 1.85
N THR A 367 43.45 29.09 2.34
CA THR A 367 43.55 30.31 1.50
C THR A 367 44.43 31.35 2.23
N GLU A 368 45.14 32.13 1.44
CA GLU A 368 46.33 32.94 1.74
C GLU A 368 46.15 34.00 2.84
N ALA A 369 47.20 34.23 3.64
CA ALA A 369 47.25 35.34 4.60
C ALA A 369 47.72 36.63 3.90
N LYS A 370 46.83 37.61 3.76
CA LYS A 370 47.19 38.98 3.38
C LYS A 370 47.80 39.70 4.58
N THR A 371 48.99 40.26 4.40
CA THR A 371 49.62 41.20 5.32
C THR A 371 48.95 42.57 5.21
N SER A 372 48.35 43.08 6.29
CA SER A 372 48.02 44.51 6.40
C SER A 372 49.05 45.19 7.29
N GLU A 373 49.93 46.00 6.70
CA GLU A 373 50.78 46.92 7.44
C GLU A 373 49.92 48.05 8.02
N THR A 374 49.84 48.15 9.35
CA THR A 374 49.36 49.37 10.00
C THR A 374 50.55 50.02 10.69
N GLN A 375 51.09 51.07 10.08
CA GLN A 375 52.07 51.93 10.75
C GLN A 375 51.40 52.69 11.90
N ILE A 376 51.95 52.57 13.10
CA ILE A 376 51.60 53.43 14.23
C ILE A 376 52.86 54.14 14.71
N THR A 377 53.03 55.40 14.30
CA THR A 377 53.95 56.36 14.92
C THR A 377 53.21 57.12 16.00
N GLY A 378 53.55 56.93 17.29
CA GLY A 378 53.00 57.77 18.37
C GLY A 378 53.10 57.18 19.77
N LYS A 379 53.49 58.01 20.74
CA LYS A 379 53.74 57.69 22.15
C LYS A 379 52.53 57.08 22.89
N ALA A 380 52.86 56.12 23.75
CA ALA A 380 52.22 55.72 25.02
C ALA A 380 50.72 55.35 25.04
N ASN A 381 50.45 54.17 25.62
CA ASN A 381 49.16 53.67 26.08
C ASN A 381 48.08 53.46 25.01
N LYS A 382 48.07 52.28 24.37
CA LYS A 382 46.83 51.69 23.86
C LYS A 382 46.83 50.17 23.96
N LYS A 383 45.76 49.67 24.57
CA LYS A 383 45.39 48.27 24.78
C LYS A 383 45.52 47.49 23.46
N LEU A 384 46.29 46.40 23.46
CA LEU A 384 46.38 45.47 22.34
C LEU A 384 45.01 44.77 22.17
N SER A 385 44.23 45.21 21.18
CA SER A 385 43.13 44.42 20.62
C SER A 385 43.72 43.54 19.52
N SER A 386 44.12 42.32 19.88
CA SER A 386 44.73 41.37 18.95
C SER A 386 43.65 40.63 18.15
N ASN A 387 43.35 41.11 16.94
CA ASN A 387 42.77 40.27 15.90
C ASN A 387 43.89 39.37 15.35
N ILE A 388 43.96 38.12 15.82
CA ILE A 388 44.90 37.11 15.31
C ILE A 388 44.14 36.23 14.33
N SER A 389 44.52 36.30 13.05
CA SER A 389 44.04 35.40 11.99
C SER A 389 45.10 34.32 11.72
N VAL A 390 44.71 33.04 11.76
CA VAL A 390 45.63 31.89 11.67
C VAL A 390 45.76 31.40 10.22
N ALA A 391 46.98 31.17 9.75
CA ALA A 391 47.29 30.43 8.52
C ALA A 391 48.39 29.37 8.73
N LYS A 392 48.35 28.37 7.85
CA LYS A 392 48.73 26.96 8.05
C LYS A 392 50.22 26.62 7.81
N LYS A 393 50.67 25.57 8.50
CA LYS A 393 51.86 24.71 8.34
C LYS A 393 52.94 25.19 7.35
N GLY A 394 53.86 25.95 7.90
CA GLY A 394 55.27 26.10 7.55
C GLY A 394 55.94 26.61 8.82
N LYS A 395 57.26 26.49 8.97
CA LYS A 395 57.96 27.35 9.94
C LYS A 395 57.65 28.79 9.56
N SER A 396 56.69 29.41 10.23
CA SER A 396 56.36 30.81 10.00
C SER A 396 57.37 31.65 10.79
N VAL A 397 58.45 32.04 10.12
CA VAL A 397 59.45 32.96 10.67
C VAL A 397 58.92 34.38 10.47
N LEU A 398 58.56 35.06 11.55
CA LEU A 398 58.36 36.51 11.55
C LEU A 398 59.70 37.16 11.97
N THR A 399 60.45 37.67 10.99
CA THR A 399 61.67 38.45 11.24
C THR A 399 61.32 39.93 11.22
N TYR A 400 61.44 40.62 12.35
CA TYR A 400 61.35 42.08 12.40
C TYR A 400 62.77 42.66 12.36
N GLY A 401 63.08 43.45 11.33
CA GLY A 401 64.33 44.19 11.20
C GLY A 401 64.05 45.69 11.11
N THR A 402 64.58 46.48 12.03
CA THR A 402 64.61 47.93 11.90
C THR A 402 65.90 48.33 11.17
N LYS A 403 65.80 49.07 10.07
CA LYS A 403 66.94 49.78 9.49
C LYS A 403 67.42 50.80 10.53
N SER A 404 68.66 50.69 10.98
CA SER A 404 69.31 51.80 11.66
C SER A 404 69.56 52.91 10.65
N LEU A 405 69.04 54.10 10.93
CA LEU A 405 69.53 55.32 10.28
C LEU A 405 70.79 55.72 11.04
N SER A 406 71.94 55.43 10.43
CA SER A 406 73.23 55.97 10.83
C SER A 406 73.21 57.49 10.72
N SER A 407 73.69 58.15 11.77
CA SER A 407 74.02 59.58 11.78
C SER A 407 74.93 59.96 10.60
N ILE A 408 74.60 61.03 9.89
CA ILE A 408 75.57 61.82 9.11
C ILE A 408 75.28 63.30 9.41
N ALA A 409 76.32 63.93 9.99
CA ALA A 409 76.67 65.36 10.12
C ALA A 409 75.56 66.39 10.38
#